data_AF-A0A8S3IRD1-F1
#
_entry.id   AF-A0A8S3IRD1-F1
#
_cell.length_a   1.000
_cell.length_b   1.000
_cell.length_c   1.000
_cell.angle_alpha   90.00
_cell.angle_beta   90.00
_cell.angle_gamma   90.00
#
_symmetry.space_group_name_H-M   'P 1'
#
loop_
_entity.id
_entity.type
_entity.pdbx_description
1 polymer ?
#
loop_
_entity_poly.entity_id
_entity_poly.type
_entity_poly.pdbx_seq_one_letter_code
_entity_poly.pdbx_strand_id
1 'polypeptide(L)'
;MSDPLDENPNKIIPFDMNDLRQWQEKDTIVQDIKKNIRSKKNYFIENGILFRKQQLPLSSVPCVPAGLIRTDILKIYHDTPGNGAHFERDKTTRKIQERYYWPTMMTDIRNHLNSCLPCAQNNHRRQKLPGALKPIKPPEGIWKLLSMDFHGPIAPTSKQGNRYIISLTDILSKFVIAKAVRDCSASTATKFLINDVILKYGTPTCILTDNGTHFTAQLMNNLFQHLGVTHLYSTVYHPQTNGQIERFNATMDGKIAALCNERRTNWDEVL
;
A
#
# COMPACT_ATOMS: atom_id res chain seq x y z
N MET A 1 -10.52 47.01 -4.75
CA MET A 1 -11.71 46.18 -5.02
C MET A 1 -11.23 44.74 -4.92
N SER A 2 -11.58 44.08 -3.82
CA SER A 2 -11.07 42.77 -3.41
C SER A 2 -11.61 41.66 -4.33
N ASP A 3 -10.71 40.78 -4.76
CA ASP A 3 -10.95 39.69 -5.70
C ASP A 3 -11.65 38.50 -4.96
N PRO A 4 -12.80 37.96 -5.42
CA PRO A 4 -13.64 37.05 -4.62
C PRO A 4 -13.16 35.59 -4.55
N LEU A 5 -11.87 35.29 -4.75
CA LEU A 5 -11.36 33.91 -4.82
C LEU A 5 -10.30 33.57 -3.75
N ASP A 6 -10.16 34.39 -2.72
CA ASP A 6 -9.04 34.32 -1.77
C ASP A 6 -9.45 33.98 -0.33
N GLU A 7 -10.08 32.81 -0.12
CA GLU A 7 -10.29 32.25 1.23
C GLU A 7 -9.98 30.75 1.29
N ASN A 8 -8.76 30.36 0.90
CA ASN A 8 -8.21 29.10 1.40
C ASN A 8 -6.78 29.33 1.91
N PRO A 9 -6.59 29.45 3.24
CA PRO A 9 -5.29 29.75 3.86
C PRO A 9 -4.22 28.67 3.63
N ASN A 10 -4.55 27.55 2.99
CA ASN A 10 -3.61 26.47 2.62
C ASN A 10 -3.25 26.42 1.12
N LYS A 11 -3.64 27.44 0.33
CA LYS A 11 -3.33 27.49 -1.11
C LYS A 11 -1.91 28.02 -1.31
N ILE A 12 -0.90 27.16 -1.25
CA ILE A 12 0.46 27.52 -1.66
C ILE A 12 0.45 27.73 -3.18
N ILE A 13 0.55 28.98 -3.63
CA ILE A 13 0.77 29.35 -5.02
C ILE A 13 2.24 29.73 -5.15
N PRO A 14 3.10 28.93 -5.82
CA PRO A 14 4.54 29.22 -5.90
C PRO A 14 4.91 30.33 -6.89
N PHE A 15 3.93 31.12 -7.34
CA PHE A 15 4.13 32.13 -8.37
C PHE A 15 3.03 33.19 -8.33
N ASP A 16 3.37 34.38 -8.83
CA ASP A 16 2.39 35.41 -9.10
C ASP A 16 1.60 35.12 -10.40
N MET A 17 0.36 35.57 -10.45
CA MET A 17 -0.49 35.39 -11.64
C MET A 17 0.00 36.20 -12.84
N ASN A 18 0.68 37.34 -12.63
CA ASN A 18 1.27 38.09 -13.75
C ASN A 18 2.46 37.34 -14.35
N ASP A 19 3.28 36.70 -13.50
CA ASP A 19 4.39 35.87 -13.97
C ASP A 19 3.87 34.69 -14.78
N LEU A 20 2.84 33.99 -14.28
CA LEU A 20 2.19 32.91 -15.00
C LEU A 20 1.70 33.37 -16.39
N ARG A 21 1.07 34.55 -16.47
CA ARG A 21 0.61 35.11 -17.75
C ARG A 21 1.78 35.29 -18.72
N GLN A 22 2.88 35.90 -18.29
CA GLN A 22 4.08 36.10 -19.13
C GLN A 22 4.71 34.76 -19.56
N TRP A 23 4.74 33.77 -18.67
CA TRP A 23 5.27 32.45 -19.01
C TRP A 23 4.39 31.72 -20.03
N GLN A 24 3.07 31.85 -19.92
CA GLN A 24 2.13 31.31 -20.89
C GLN A 24 2.24 31.97 -22.27
N GLU A 25 2.69 33.22 -22.37
CA GLU A 25 2.96 33.89 -23.65
C GLU A 25 4.13 33.27 -24.40
N LYS A 26 5.13 32.78 -23.67
CA LYS A 26 6.34 32.18 -24.23
C LYS A 26 6.21 30.69 -24.52
N ASP A 27 5.21 30.02 -23.95
CA ASP A 27 5.00 28.56 -24.11
C ASP A 27 4.18 28.23 -25.36
N THR A 28 4.81 27.51 -26.30
CA THR A 28 4.21 27.16 -27.60
C THR A 28 2.98 26.28 -27.49
N ILE A 29 2.93 25.37 -26.50
CA ILE A 29 1.80 24.45 -26.28
C ILE A 29 0.61 25.23 -25.72
N VAL A 30 0.84 26.11 -24.75
CA VAL A 30 -0.20 26.98 -24.21
C VAL A 30 -0.74 27.91 -25.29
N GLN A 31 0.13 28.49 -26.12
CA GLN A 31 -0.28 29.34 -27.23
C GLN A 31 -1.11 28.57 -28.28
N ASP A 32 -0.73 27.33 -28.60
CA ASP A 32 -1.53 26.47 -29.49
C ASP A 32 -2.94 26.21 -28.92
N ILE A 33 -3.03 25.91 -27.62
CA ILE A 33 -4.33 25.72 -26.95
C ILE A 33 -5.15 27.01 -26.96
N LYS A 34 -4.52 28.17 -26.71
CA LYS A 34 -5.19 29.49 -26.77
C LYS A 34 -5.73 29.78 -28.17
N LYS A 35 -4.95 29.52 -29.23
CA LYS A 35 -5.39 29.70 -30.63
C LYS A 35 -6.57 28.79 -30.98
N ASN A 36 -6.58 27.56 -30.45
CA ASN A 36 -7.61 26.56 -30.71
C ASN A 36 -8.71 26.49 -29.63
N ILE A 37 -8.90 27.55 -28.83
CA ILE A 37 -9.79 27.50 -27.66
C ILE A 37 -11.23 27.10 -28.00
N ARG A 38 -11.74 27.52 -29.17
CA ARG A 38 -13.11 27.21 -29.63
C ARG A 38 -13.35 25.71 -29.82
N SER A 39 -12.34 24.94 -30.21
CA SER A 39 -12.44 23.49 -30.38
C SER A 39 -12.14 22.72 -29.07
N LYS A 40 -11.54 23.38 -28.08
CA LYS A 40 -11.10 22.79 -26.82
C LYS A 40 -12.04 23.17 -25.67
N LYS A 41 -13.24 22.59 -25.64
CA LYS A 41 -14.34 22.88 -24.68
C LYS A 41 -13.95 22.85 -23.18
N ASN A 42 -12.88 22.13 -22.84
CA ASN A 42 -12.38 21.98 -21.47
C ASN A 42 -11.47 23.14 -21.02
N TYR A 43 -11.23 24.14 -21.86
CA TYR A 43 -10.35 25.26 -21.55
C TYR A 43 -11.10 26.59 -21.69
N PHE A 44 -10.63 27.61 -20.99
CA PHE A 44 -11.08 28.98 -21.15
C PHE A 44 -9.95 29.94 -20.76
N ILE A 45 -10.10 31.21 -21.15
CA ILE A 45 -9.14 32.26 -20.84
C ILE A 45 -9.83 33.27 -19.91
N GLU A 46 -9.16 33.61 -18.82
CA GLU A 46 -9.61 34.61 -17.85
C GLU A 46 -8.41 35.50 -17.50
N ASN A 47 -8.57 36.82 -17.59
CA ASN A 47 -7.51 37.81 -17.34
C ASN A 47 -6.19 37.55 -18.12
N GLY A 48 -6.30 36.97 -19.33
CA GLY A 48 -5.16 36.61 -20.18
C GLY A 48 -4.48 35.28 -19.84
N ILE A 49 -4.95 34.57 -18.81
CA ILE A 49 -4.41 33.28 -18.35
C ILE A 49 -5.31 32.15 -18.84
N LEU A 50 -4.70 31.08 -19.35
CA LEU A 50 -5.38 29.86 -19.76
C LEU A 50 -5.68 28.98 -18.54
N PHE A 51 -6.94 28.61 -18.39
CA PHE A 51 -7.43 27.69 -17.37
C PHE A 51 -8.01 26.42 -18.00
N ARG A 52 -7.97 25.32 -17.24
CA ARG A 52 -8.68 24.08 -17.56
C ARG A 52 -9.84 23.88 -16.61
N LYS A 53 -11.02 23.58 -17.16
CA LYS A 53 -12.21 23.15 -16.42
C LYS A 53 -12.01 21.73 -15.91
N GLN A 54 -12.18 21.51 -14.61
CA GLN A 54 -12.23 20.17 -14.01
C GLN A 54 -13.66 19.86 -13.58
N GLN A 55 -14.04 18.58 -13.68
CA GLN A 55 -15.42 18.16 -13.36
C GLN A 55 -15.61 17.81 -11.88
N LEU A 56 -14.56 17.40 -11.16
CA LEU A 56 -14.64 17.01 -9.75
C LEU A 56 -13.31 17.28 -9.02
N PRO A 57 -13.29 18.13 -7.97
CA PRO A 57 -14.33 19.10 -7.62
C PRO A 57 -14.60 20.08 -8.78
N LEU A 58 -15.77 20.74 -8.79
CA LEU A 58 -16.07 21.79 -9.78
C LEU A 58 -15.13 22.98 -9.54
N SER A 59 -13.95 22.93 -10.15
CA SER A 59 -12.95 23.98 -10.06
C SER A 59 -12.23 24.16 -11.39
N SER A 60 -11.86 25.40 -11.69
CA SER A 60 -10.93 25.73 -12.76
C SER A 60 -9.54 25.87 -12.19
N VAL A 61 -8.57 25.29 -12.89
CA VAL A 61 -7.15 25.37 -12.49
C VAL A 61 -6.32 26.02 -13.59
N PRO A 62 -5.32 26.84 -13.25
CA PRO A 62 -4.42 27.44 -14.21
C PRO A 62 -3.61 26.37 -14.96
N CYS A 63 -3.41 26.59 -16.26
CA CYS A 63 -2.50 25.78 -17.07
C CYS A 63 -1.05 26.24 -16.82
N VAL A 64 -0.21 25.34 -16.34
CA VAL A 64 1.19 25.64 -16.01
C VAL A 64 2.08 25.37 -17.23
N PRO A 65 2.79 26.38 -17.77
CA PRO A 65 3.70 26.21 -18.89
C PRO A 65 4.90 25.31 -18.54
N ALA A 66 5.63 24.84 -19.54
CA ALA A 66 6.86 24.08 -19.33
C ALA A 66 7.94 24.97 -18.70
N GLY A 67 8.79 24.39 -17.85
CA GLY A 67 9.91 25.09 -17.21
C GLY A 67 10.05 24.78 -15.72
N LEU A 68 10.88 25.57 -15.04
CA LEU A 68 11.22 25.39 -13.63
C LEU A 68 10.01 25.37 -12.71
N ILE A 69 8.95 26.10 -13.07
CA ILE A 69 7.74 26.17 -12.27
C ILE A 69 7.05 24.82 -12.05
N ARG A 70 7.06 23.92 -13.03
CA ARG A 70 6.53 22.57 -12.85
C ARG A 70 7.35 21.80 -11.83
N THR A 71 8.68 21.94 -11.90
CA THR A 71 9.61 21.32 -10.94
C THR A 71 9.40 21.86 -9.53
N ASP A 72 9.20 23.17 -9.37
CA ASP A 72 8.98 23.77 -8.05
C ASP A 72 7.66 23.33 -7.43
N ILE A 73 6.59 23.24 -8.23
CA ILE A 73 5.32 22.63 -7.80
C ILE A 73 5.56 21.18 -7.34
N LEU A 74 6.26 20.37 -8.14
CA LEU A 74 6.55 18.98 -7.78
C LEU A 74 7.32 18.87 -6.45
N LYS A 75 8.34 19.70 -6.25
CA LYS A 75 9.10 19.76 -4.99
C LYS A 75 8.22 20.16 -3.81
N ILE A 76 7.37 21.18 -3.96
CA ILE A 76 6.48 21.61 -2.88
C ILE A 76 5.53 20.48 -2.47
N TYR A 77 4.94 19.80 -3.44
CA TYR A 77 3.92 18.77 -3.19
C TYR A 77 4.47 17.36 -3.00
N HIS A 78 5.79 17.17 -3.03
CA HIS A 78 6.43 15.89 -2.71
C HIS A 78 7.54 16.02 -1.64
N ASP A 79 8.48 16.94 -1.81
CA ASP A 79 9.73 16.97 -1.05
C ASP A 79 9.60 17.72 0.29
N THR A 80 8.65 18.66 0.41
CA THR A 80 8.53 19.49 1.61
C THR A 80 7.81 18.77 2.75
N PRO A 81 8.23 18.88 4.03
CA PRO A 81 7.60 18.17 5.14
C PRO A 81 6.10 18.45 5.35
N GLY A 82 5.62 19.66 5.05
CA GLY A 82 4.22 20.03 5.24
C GLY A 82 3.31 19.53 4.11
N ASN A 83 3.55 20.01 2.89
CA ASN A 83 2.64 19.74 1.77
C ASN A 83 2.94 18.43 1.06
N GLY A 84 4.21 18.05 1.00
CA GLY A 84 4.69 16.89 0.26
C GLY A 84 4.87 15.65 1.08
N ALA A 85 5.57 15.73 2.22
CA ALA A 85 5.88 14.66 3.16
C ALA A 85 6.25 13.32 2.50
N HIS A 86 6.88 13.37 1.33
CA HIS A 86 7.16 12.22 0.48
C HIS A 86 5.94 11.32 0.19
N PHE A 87 4.75 11.92 0.04
CA PHE A 87 3.52 11.20 -0.21
C PHE A 87 3.58 10.36 -1.50
N GLU A 88 2.90 9.22 -1.46
CA GLU A 88 2.74 8.32 -2.60
C GLU A 88 2.04 9.01 -3.78
N ARG A 89 2.21 8.41 -4.96
CA ARG A 89 1.76 8.96 -6.25
C ARG A 89 0.34 9.49 -6.20
N ASP A 90 -0.61 8.69 -5.72
CA ASP A 90 -2.04 9.03 -5.85
C ASP A 90 -2.40 10.25 -4.97
N LYS A 91 -1.77 10.39 -3.80
CA LYS A 91 -1.96 11.55 -2.92
C LYS A 91 -1.28 12.80 -3.47
N THR A 92 -0.06 12.67 -3.97
CA THR A 92 0.68 13.77 -4.63
C THR A 92 -0.07 14.27 -5.87
N THR A 93 -0.52 13.34 -6.72
CA THR A 93 -1.34 13.65 -7.91
C THR A 93 -2.60 14.40 -7.54
N ARG A 94 -3.37 13.92 -6.55
CA ARG A 94 -4.62 14.57 -6.15
C ARG A 94 -4.38 16.02 -5.70
N LYS A 95 -3.39 16.26 -4.83
CA LYS A 95 -3.07 17.60 -4.33
C LYS A 95 -2.69 18.58 -5.44
N ILE A 96 -1.91 18.12 -6.42
CA ILE A 96 -1.49 18.95 -7.55
C ILE A 96 -2.68 19.21 -8.49
N GLN A 97 -3.47 18.18 -8.81
CA GLN A 97 -4.61 18.29 -9.73
C GLN A 97 -5.68 19.24 -9.22
N GLU A 98 -5.92 19.29 -7.91
CA GLU A 98 -6.86 20.25 -7.30
C GLU A 98 -6.48 21.73 -7.56
N ARG A 99 -5.24 22.03 -7.95
CA ARG A 99 -4.72 23.42 -8.02
C ARG A 99 -4.09 23.79 -9.36
N TYR A 100 -3.59 22.82 -10.12
CA TYR A 100 -2.83 23.06 -11.33
C TYR A 100 -3.22 22.07 -12.42
N TYR A 101 -2.88 22.41 -13.66
CA TYR A 101 -2.93 21.47 -14.76
C TYR A 101 -1.81 21.70 -15.77
N TRP A 102 -1.27 20.62 -16.34
CA TRP A 102 -0.52 20.65 -17.59
C TRP A 102 -0.61 19.28 -18.30
N PRO A 103 -0.39 19.22 -19.63
CA PRO A 103 -0.65 17.99 -20.41
C PRO A 103 0.13 16.74 -19.95
N THR A 104 1.40 16.91 -19.58
CA THR A 104 2.31 15.82 -19.17
C THR A 104 2.32 15.56 -17.66
N MET A 105 1.40 16.15 -16.90
CA MET A 105 1.39 16.13 -15.43
C MET A 105 1.58 14.74 -14.82
N MET A 106 0.85 13.74 -15.31
CA MET A 106 0.94 12.39 -14.75
C MET A 106 2.32 11.77 -14.97
N THR A 107 2.94 12.02 -16.13
CA THR A 107 4.29 11.57 -16.46
C THR A 107 5.33 12.31 -15.64
N ASP A 108 5.20 13.63 -15.51
CA ASP A 108 6.16 14.47 -14.78
C ASP A 108 6.14 14.14 -13.28
N ILE A 109 4.95 13.96 -12.68
CA ILE A 109 4.81 13.49 -11.30
C ILE A 109 5.49 12.14 -11.12
N ARG A 110 5.21 11.17 -12.00
CA ARG A 110 5.81 9.84 -11.93
C ARG A 110 7.34 9.91 -11.98
N ASN A 111 7.88 10.71 -12.90
CA ASN A 111 9.33 10.85 -13.07
C ASN A 111 9.97 11.47 -11.82
N HIS A 112 9.37 12.52 -11.24
CA HIS A 112 9.87 13.16 -10.01
C HIS A 112 9.85 12.22 -8.81
N LEU A 113 8.77 11.47 -8.62
CA LEU A 113 8.67 10.48 -7.52
C LEU A 113 9.70 9.36 -7.68
N ASN A 114 9.95 8.90 -8.91
CA ASN A 114 10.92 7.85 -9.20
C ASN A 114 12.37 8.32 -9.04
N SER A 115 12.65 9.61 -9.22
CA SER A 115 13.99 10.18 -9.04
C SER A 115 14.26 10.67 -7.61
N CYS A 116 13.27 10.64 -6.72
CA CYS A 116 13.41 11.08 -5.34
C CYS A 116 14.28 10.12 -4.53
N LEU A 117 15.49 10.56 -4.17
CA LEU A 117 16.47 9.74 -3.44
C LEU A 117 15.97 9.27 -2.05
N PRO A 118 15.38 10.13 -1.19
CA PRO A 118 14.78 9.68 0.08
C PRO A 118 13.71 8.59 -0.12
N CYS A 119 12.85 8.76 -1.13
CA CYS A 119 11.85 7.75 -1.49
C CYS A 119 12.49 6.48 -2.02
N ALA A 120 13.54 6.55 -2.84
CA ALA A 120 14.21 5.38 -3.38
C ALA A 120 14.97 4.58 -2.30
N GLN A 121 15.57 5.27 -1.33
CA GLN A 121 16.25 4.66 -0.19
C GLN A 121 15.27 4.02 0.80
N ASN A 122 14.12 4.65 1.04
CA ASN A 122 13.10 4.15 1.96
C ASN A 122 12.10 3.18 1.30
N ASN A 123 11.94 3.22 -0.01
CA ASN A 123 11.22 2.21 -0.78
C ASN A 123 12.07 0.95 -0.86
N HIS A 124 11.95 0.12 0.18
CA HIS A 124 12.10 -1.31 0.02
C HIS A 124 11.08 -1.73 -1.04
N ARG A 125 11.50 -1.81 -2.31
CA ARG A 125 10.66 -2.26 -3.43
C ARG A 125 9.93 -3.54 -2.99
N ARG A 126 8.65 -3.43 -2.65
CA ARG A 126 7.73 -4.57 -2.49
C ARG A 126 7.35 -5.21 -3.83
N GLN A 127 8.13 -4.95 -4.87
CA GLN A 127 7.95 -5.51 -6.21
C GLN A 127 9.32 -5.90 -6.76
N LYS A 128 9.81 -7.07 -6.36
CA LYS A 128 10.54 -7.88 -7.34
C LYS A 128 9.58 -8.13 -8.50
N LEU A 129 10.05 -7.98 -9.74
CA LEU A 129 9.37 -8.56 -10.90
C LEU A 129 8.99 -10.00 -10.51
N PRO A 130 7.71 -10.42 -10.58
CA PRO A 130 7.39 -11.82 -10.37
C PRO A 130 8.16 -12.57 -11.45
N GLY A 131 9.20 -13.32 -11.05
CA GLY A 131 9.76 -14.35 -11.92
C GLY A 131 8.62 -15.25 -12.39
N ALA A 132 8.78 -15.88 -13.56
CA ALA A 132 7.79 -16.82 -14.09
C ALA A 132 7.26 -17.70 -12.94
N LEU A 133 5.96 -17.54 -12.63
CA LEU A 133 5.33 -18.23 -11.51
C LEU A 133 5.51 -19.72 -11.78
N LYS A 134 6.41 -20.39 -11.05
CA LYS A 134 6.45 -21.85 -11.01
C LYS A 134 5.26 -22.26 -10.14
N PRO A 135 4.17 -22.78 -10.72
CA PRO A 135 3.03 -23.20 -9.93
C PRO A 135 3.52 -24.30 -8.99
N ILE A 136 3.23 -24.16 -7.70
CA ILE A 136 3.36 -25.30 -6.79
C ILE A 136 2.41 -26.36 -7.34
N LYS A 137 2.93 -27.58 -7.58
CA LYS A 137 2.04 -28.71 -7.87
C LYS A 137 1.05 -28.78 -6.70
N PRO A 138 -0.26 -28.64 -6.93
CA PRO A 138 -1.23 -28.70 -5.84
C PRO A 138 -0.98 -30.00 -5.07
N PRO A 139 -0.98 -29.96 -3.73
CA PRO A 139 -0.78 -31.16 -2.93
C PRO A 139 -1.87 -32.19 -3.26
N GLU A 140 -1.52 -33.47 -3.19
CA GLU A 140 -2.36 -34.60 -3.64
C GLU A 140 -3.65 -34.81 -2.82
N GLY A 141 -3.91 -33.96 -1.83
CA GLY A 141 -5.12 -33.98 -1.02
C GLY A 141 -5.17 -32.86 0.01
N ILE A 142 -6.33 -32.73 0.64
CA ILE A 142 -6.51 -31.86 1.80
C ILE A 142 -5.67 -32.38 2.97
N TRP A 143 -5.23 -31.49 3.84
CA TRP A 143 -4.43 -31.77 5.03
C TRP A 143 -3.03 -32.36 4.75
N LYS A 144 -2.60 -32.37 3.48
CA LYS A 144 -1.26 -32.84 3.08
C LYS A 144 -0.20 -31.77 3.24
N LEU A 145 -0.50 -30.53 2.88
CA LEU A 145 0.42 -29.40 2.99
C LEU A 145 -0.31 -28.23 3.64
N LEU A 146 0.10 -27.94 4.88
CA LEU A 146 -0.38 -26.80 5.64
C LEU A 146 0.71 -25.73 5.68
N SER A 147 0.33 -24.46 5.61
CA SER A 147 1.26 -23.34 5.81
C SER A 147 0.93 -22.62 7.10
N MET A 148 1.93 -22.42 7.94
CA MET A 148 1.81 -21.73 9.22
C MET A 148 2.49 -20.37 9.16
N ASP A 149 1.82 -19.35 9.70
CA ASP A 149 2.32 -17.97 9.70
C ASP A 149 1.92 -17.21 10.98
N PHE A 150 2.73 -16.22 11.35
CA PHE A 150 2.41 -15.26 12.39
C PHE A 150 2.12 -13.89 11.75
N HIS A 151 0.91 -13.40 11.96
CA HIS A 151 0.52 -12.06 11.56
C HIS A 151 0.61 -11.08 12.75
N GLY A 152 1.33 -9.97 12.57
CA GLY A 152 1.47 -8.91 13.56
C GLY A 152 2.87 -8.30 13.61
N PRO A 153 3.19 -7.49 14.65
CA PRO A 153 2.33 -7.17 15.79
C PRO A 153 1.13 -6.28 15.40
N ILE A 154 -0.05 -6.61 15.93
CA ILE A 154 -1.28 -5.82 15.79
C ILE A 154 -1.32 -4.77 16.89
N ALA A 155 -1.58 -3.52 16.49
CA ALA A 155 -1.73 -2.39 17.39
C ALA A 155 -3.17 -1.83 17.32
N PRO A 156 -3.81 -1.51 18.47
CA PRO A 156 -3.28 -1.66 19.82
C PRO A 156 -3.31 -3.13 20.31
N THR A 157 -2.49 -3.43 21.32
CA THR A 157 -2.58 -4.70 22.06
C THR A 157 -4.02 -4.90 22.53
N SER A 158 -4.56 -6.09 22.33
CA SER A 158 -5.90 -6.44 22.82
C SER A 158 -5.98 -6.37 24.35
N LYS A 159 -7.21 -6.34 24.87
CA LYS A 159 -7.47 -6.41 26.32
C LYS A 159 -6.89 -7.66 26.97
N GLN A 160 -6.81 -8.78 26.25
CA GLN A 160 -6.25 -10.03 26.78
C GLN A 160 -4.72 -10.11 26.67
N GLY A 161 -4.08 -9.05 26.16
CA GLY A 161 -2.62 -8.97 25.97
C GLY A 161 -2.13 -9.61 24.68
N ASN A 162 -3.03 -10.06 23.79
CA ASN A 162 -2.66 -10.58 22.49
C ASN A 162 -2.14 -9.46 21.59
N ARG A 163 -1.13 -9.81 20.80
CA ARG A 163 -0.39 -8.90 19.90
C ARG A 163 -0.20 -9.49 18.51
N TYR A 164 -0.43 -10.79 18.34
CA TYR A 164 -0.20 -11.51 17.10
C TYR A 164 -1.36 -12.47 16.85
N ILE A 165 -1.51 -12.88 15.61
CA ILE A 165 -2.38 -13.98 15.21
C ILE A 165 -1.47 -15.08 14.66
N ILE A 166 -1.55 -16.27 15.24
CA ILE A 166 -0.97 -17.47 14.62
C ILE A 166 -2.05 -18.10 13.75
N SER A 167 -1.68 -18.50 12.53
CA SER A 167 -2.59 -19.15 11.60
C SER A 167 -1.97 -20.36 10.94
N LEU A 168 -2.82 -21.33 10.60
CA LEU A 168 -2.49 -22.50 9.79
C LEU A 168 -3.50 -22.63 8.65
N THR A 169 -3.01 -22.67 7.42
CA THR A 169 -3.83 -22.69 6.20
C THR A 169 -3.56 -23.95 5.40
N ASP A 170 -4.63 -24.68 5.05
CA ASP A 170 -4.55 -25.79 4.11
C ASP A 170 -4.37 -25.27 2.68
N ILE A 171 -3.26 -25.65 2.04
CA ILE A 171 -2.90 -25.11 0.73
C ILE A 171 -3.88 -25.55 -0.36
N LEU A 172 -4.61 -26.67 -0.22
CA LEU A 172 -5.57 -27.10 -1.24
C LEU A 172 -6.93 -26.43 -1.06
N SER A 173 -7.59 -26.70 0.07
CA SER A 173 -8.96 -26.28 0.40
C SER A 173 -9.09 -24.83 0.82
N LYS A 174 -7.98 -24.17 1.18
CA LYS A 174 -7.95 -22.83 1.79
C LYS A 174 -8.62 -22.76 3.16
N PHE A 175 -8.84 -23.90 3.81
CA PHE A 175 -9.33 -23.92 5.19
C PHE A 175 -8.29 -23.31 6.12
N VAL A 176 -8.70 -22.40 7.00
CA VAL A 176 -7.82 -21.68 7.92
C VAL A 176 -8.21 -21.90 9.37
N ILE A 177 -7.21 -22.17 10.20
CA ILE A 177 -7.31 -22.13 11.66
C ILE A 177 -6.49 -20.94 12.12
N ALA A 178 -7.09 -20.04 12.89
CA ALA A 178 -6.41 -18.85 13.41
C ALA A 178 -6.62 -18.72 14.93
N LYS A 179 -5.65 -18.13 15.63
CA LYS A 179 -5.73 -17.86 17.07
C LYS A 179 -4.94 -16.61 17.45
N ALA A 180 -5.54 -15.76 18.27
CA ALA A 180 -4.85 -14.62 18.86
C ALA A 180 -3.86 -15.09 19.95
N VAL A 181 -2.64 -14.55 19.92
CA VAL A 181 -1.55 -14.91 20.81
C VAL A 181 -0.72 -13.69 21.23
N ARG A 182 0.01 -13.83 22.35
CA ARG A 182 0.77 -12.73 22.97
C ARG A 182 2.17 -12.54 22.39
N ASP A 183 2.76 -13.62 21.88
CA ASP A 183 4.12 -13.68 21.35
C ASP A 183 4.23 -14.65 20.17
N CYS A 184 5.35 -14.59 19.45
CA CYS A 184 5.69 -15.50 18.36
C CYS A 184 6.70 -16.59 18.83
N SER A 185 6.61 -17.06 20.08
CA SER A 185 7.56 -18.08 20.57
C SER A 185 7.24 -19.47 20.02
N ALA A 186 8.25 -20.34 19.94
CA ALA A 186 8.06 -21.75 19.58
C ALA A 186 7.13 -22.50 20.56
N SER A 187 7.11 -22.11 21.83
CA SER A 187 6.17 -22.68 22.81
C SER A 187 4.72 -22.34 22.46
N THR A 188 4.45 -21.09 22.09
CA THR A 188 3.14 -20.64 21.62
C THR A 188 2.72 -21.39 20.35
N ALA A 189 3.62 -21.51 19.37
CA ALA A 189 3.36 -22.27 18.14
C ALA A 189 3.08 -23.75 18.42
N THR A 190 3.85 -24.39 19.29
CA THR A 190 3.66 -25.78 19.70
C THR A 190 2.29 -25.99 20.36
N LYS A 191 1.92 -25.11 21.29
CA LYS A 191 0.61 -25.18 21.95
C LYS A 191 -0.55 -25.02 20.97
N PHE A 192 -0.42 -24.13 20.00
CA PHE A 192 -1.41 -23.97 18.94
C PHE A 192 -1.51 -25.23 18.06
N LEU A 193 -0.38 -25.76 17.59
CA LEU A 193 -0.36 -26.98 16.78
C LEU A 193 -0.97 -28.17 17.51
N ILE A 194 -0.64 -28.39 18.77
CA ILE A 194 -1.18 -29.53 19.51
C ILE A 194 -2.69 -29.33 19.77
N ASN A 195 -3.07 -28.22 20.41
CA ASN A 195 -4.41 -28.06 20.96
C ASN A 195 -5.46 -27.64 19.92
N ASP A 196 -5.05 -26.82 18.95
CA ASP A 196 -5.98 -26.21 18.00
C ASP A 196 -5.96 -26.90 16.63
N VAL A 197 -4.95 -27.72 16.35
CA VAL A 197 -4.77 -28.39 15.06
C VAL A 197 -4.82 -29.91 15.22
N ILE A 198 -3.80 -30.52 15.81
CA ILE A 198 -3.60 -31.97 15.81
C ILE A 198 -4.72 -32.68 16.58
N LEU A 199 -5.05 -32.22 17.79
CA LEU A 199 -6.10 -32.84 18.60
C LEU A 199 -7.51 -32.72 18.00
N LYS A 200 -7.73 -31.76 17.09
CA LYS A 200 -9.05 -31.48 16.50
C LYS A 200 -9.22 -32.05 15.09
N TYR A 201 -8.16 -32.01 14.29
CA TYR A 201 -8.19 -32.31 12.85
C TYR A 201 -7.21 -33.41 12.43
N GLY A 202 -6.36 -33.87 13.36
CA GLY A 202 -5.34 -34.89 13.11
C GLY A 202 -4.02 -34.32 12.57
N THR A 203 -3.04 -35.20 12.41
CA THR A 203 -1.68 -34.84 12.02
C THR A 203 -1.55 -34.67 10.50
N PRO A 204 -1.01 -33.54 10.01
CA PRO A 204 -0.78 -33.34 8.59
C PRO A 204 0.47 -34.06 8.10
N THR A 205 0.62 -34.16 6.77
CA THR A 205 1.84 -34.74 6.18
C THR A 205 3.01 -33.76 6.21
N CYS A 206 2.78 -32.52 5.79
CA CYS A 206 3.79 -31.48 5.71
C CYS A 206 3.30 -30.16 6.31
N ILE A 207 4.17 -29.47 7.04
CA ILE A 207 3.96 -28.10 7.49
C ILE A 207 5.05 -27.22 6.89
N LEU A 208 4.62 -26.15 6.21
CA LEU A 208 5.47 -25.10 5.68
C LEU A 208 5.47 -23.92 6.66
N THR A 209 6.65 -23.45 7.07
CA THR A 209 6.79 -22.21 7.85
C THR A 209 7.71 -21.24 7.13
N ASP A 210 7.66 -19.97 7.48
CA ASP A 210 8.67 -19.02 7.06
C ASP A 210 10.02 -19.32 7.74
N ASN A 211 11.10 -18.71 7.22
CA ASN A 211 12.44 -18.79 7.79
C ASN A 211 12.64 -17.82 8.99
N GLY A 212 11.55 -17.36 9.60
CA GLY A 212 11.59 -16.48 10.76
C GLY A 212 12.19 -17.20 11.97
N THR A 213 13.05 -16.50 12.72
CA THR A 213 13.70 -17.02 13.94
C THR A 213 12.73 -17.25 15.11
N HIS A 214 11.43 -17.10 14.88
CA HIS A 214 10.33 -17.32 15.81
C HIS A 214 10.14 -18.81 16.16
N PHE A 215 10.45 -19.69 15.21
CA PHE A 215 10.52 -21.12 15.44
C PHE A 215 11.94 -21.46 15.92
N THR A 216 12.15 -21.57 17.23
CA THR A 216 13.36 -22.17 17.77
C THR A 216 13.43 -23.59 17.24
N ALA A 217 14.26 -23.80 16.22
CA ALA A 217 14.20 -24.97 15.34
C ALA A 217 14.16 -26.28 16.13
N GLN A 218 14.88 -26.37 17.26
CA GLN A 218 14.96 -27.59 18.06
C GLN A 218 13.62 -28.06 18.64
N LEU A 219 12.79 -27.18 19.24
CA LEU A 219 11.51 -27.59 19.84
C LEU A 219 10.52 -28.07 18.76
N MET A 220 10.42 -27.29 17.69
CA MET A 220 9.51 -27.58 16.58
C MET A 220 9.97 -28.81 15.78
N ASN A 221 11.28 -28.95 15.53
CA ASN A 221 11.84 -30.12 14.85
C ASN A 221 11.59 -31.39 15.66
N ASN A 222 11.79 -31.35 16.99
CA ASN A 222 11.51 -32.50 17.85
C ASN A 222 10.03 -32.88 17.77
N LEU A 223 9.12 -31.89 17.87
CA LEU A 223 7.68 -32.13 17.75
C LEU A 223 7.33 -32.77 16.41
N PHE A 224 7.83 -32.22 15.30
CA PHE A 224 7.55 -32.74 13.96
C PHE A 224 8.12 -34.14 13.75
N GLN A 225 9.31 -34.42 14.26
CA GLN A 225 9.88 -35.78 14.24
C GLN A 225 9.01 -36.77 14.99
N HIS A 226 8.54 -36.43 16.20
CA HIS A 226 7.67 -37.31 16.98
C HIS A 226 6.31 -37.57 16.33
N LEU A 227 5.80 -36.58 15.60
CA LEU A 227 4.51 -36.67 14.90
C LEU A 227 4.61 -37.25 13.49
N GLY A 228 5.82 -37.48 12.97
CA GLY A 228 6.03 -37.88 11.58
C GLY A 228 5.65 -36.80 10.56
N VAL A 229 5.68 -35.52 10.96
CA VAL A 229 5.40 -34.37 10.10
C VAL A 229 6.68 -33.95 9.39
N THR A 230 6.61 -33.74 8.07
CA THR A 230 7.71 -33.15 7.32
C THR A 230 7.68 -31.63 7.44
N HIS A 231 8.70 -31.05 8.05
CA HIS A 231 8.85 -29.59 8.14
C HIS A 231 9.53 -29.05 6.89
N LEU A 232 8.85 -28.12 6.22
CA LEU A 232 9.34 -27.38 5.07
C LEU A 232 9.56 -25.92 5.46
N TYR A 233 10.63 -25.33 4.94
CA TYR A 233 10.91 -23.91 5.09
C TYR A 233 10.58 -23.19 3.79
N SER A 234 9.87 -22.06 3.87
CA SER A 234 9.64 -21.24 2.69
C SER A 234 10.97 -20.61 2.28
N THR A 235 11.49 -20.98 1.10
CA THR A 235 12.55 -20.17 0.47
C THR A 235 12.00 -18.78 0.16
N VAL A 236 12.88 -17.78 0.04
CA VAL A 236 12.56 -16.39 -0.37
C VAL A 236 11.85 -16.32 -1.75
N TYR A 237 11.67 -17.45 -2.44
CA TYR A 237 11.12 -17.60 -3.79
C TYR A 237 9.82 -18.41 -3.86
N HIS A 238 8.92 -18.35 -2.86
CA HIS A 238 7.56 -18.90 -2.99
C HIS A 238 6.45 -17.83 -3.06
N PRO A 239 6.45 -16.97 -4.11
CA PRO A 239 5.52 -15.84 -4.22
C PRO A 239 4.04 -16.26 -4.29
N GLN A 240 3.72 -17.50 -4.67
CA GLN A 240 2.33 -17.97 -4.68
C GLN A 240 1.80 -18.37 -3.30
N THR A 241 2.59 -19.05 -2.47
CA THR A 241 2.16 -19.38 -1.10
C THR A 241 2.12 -18.09 -0.27
N ASN A 242 3.17 -17.28 -0.37
CA ASN A 242 3.20 -15.96 0.27
C ASN A 242 2.05 -15.08 -0.23
N GLY A 243 1.81 -15.00 -1.55
CA GLY A 243 0.71 -14.20 -2.09
C GLY A 243 -0.69 -14.71 -1.76
N GLN A 244 -0.84 -15.95 -1.29
CA GLN A 244 -2.11 -16.45 -0.76
C GLN A 244 -2.28 -16.08 0.71
N ILE A 245 -1.24 -16.26 1.51
CA ILE A 245 -1.20 -15.86 2.92
C ILE A 245 -1.36 -14.34 3.05
N GLU A 246 -0.67 -13.56 2.21
CA GLU A 246 -0.80 -12.09 2.15
C GLU A 246 -2.23 -11.65 1.83
N ARG A 247 -2.90 -12.34 0.88
CA ARG A 247 -4.30 -12.05 0.55
C ARG A 247 -5.26 -12.43 1.67
N PHE A 248 -5.02 -13.56 2.34
CA PHE A 248 -5.78 -13.97 3.51
C PHE A 248 -5.62 -12.95 4.64
N ASN A 249 -4.38 -12.59 4.98
CA ASN A 249 -4.05 -11.60 6.00
C ASN A 249 -4.72 -10.24 5.70
N ALA A 250 -4.67 -9.76 4.46
CA ALA A 250 -5.34 -8.51 4.08
C ALA A 250 -6.88 -8.60 4.21
N THR A 251 -7.47 -9.75 3.90
CA THR A 251 -8.92 -9.97 4.05
C THR A 251 -9.31 -10.02 5.53
N MET A 252 -8.50 -10.71 6.35
CA MET A 252 -8.67 -10.80 7.80
C MET A 252 -8.56 -9.42 8.44
N ASP A 253 -7.53 -8.63 8.09
CA ASP A 253 -7.35 -7.26 8.57
C ASP A 253 -8.55 -6.36 8.26
N GLY A 254 -9.08 -6.47 7.04
CA GLY A 254 -10.28 -5.73 6.64
C GLY A 254 -11.52 -6.08 7.48
N LYS A 255 -11.71 -7.37 7.78
CA LYS A 255 -12.83 -7.84 8.61
C LYS A 255 -12.66 -7.43 10.08
N ILE A 256 -11.47 -7.63 10.64
CA ILE A 256 -11.14 -7.21 11.99
C ILE A 256 -11.36 -5.70 12.13
N ALA A 257 -10.88 -4.89 11.18
CA ALA A 257 -11.05 -3.44 11.21
C ALA A 257 -12.53 -3.00 11.16
N ALA A 258 -13.39 -3.75 10.45
CA ALA A 258 -14.81 -3.46 10.35
C ALA A 258 -15.61 -3.85 11.61
N LEU A 259 -15.17 -4.88 12.34
CA LEU A 259 -15.86 -5.42 13.52
C LEU A 259 -15.29 -4.91 14.86
N CYS A 260 -14.08 -4.35 14.84
CA CYS A 260 -13.45 -3.75 16.02
C CYS A 260 -14.27 -2.58 16.57
N ASN A 261 -14.22 -2.41 17.90
CA ASN A 261 -14.68 -1.19 18.54
C ASN A 261 -13.80 0.03 18.13
N GLU A 262 -14.27 1.24 18.45
CA GLU A 262 -13.56 2.48 18.10
C GLU A 262 -12.10 2.51 18.59
N ARG A 263 -11.82 1.86 19.73
CA ARG A 263 -10.49 1.77 20.32
C ARG A 263 -9.64 0.65 19.75
N ARG A 264 -10.19 -0.23 18.90
CA ARG A 264 -9.55 -1.42 18.32
C ARG A 264 -8.89 -2.33 19.34
N THR A 265 -9.39 -2.40 20.56
CA THR A 265 -8.78 -3.20 21.65
C THR A 265 -9.40 -4.58 21.83
N ASN A 266 -10.45 -4.90 21.07
CA ASN A 266 -11.17 -6.18 21.10
C ASN A 266 -11.01 -6.96 19.79
N TRP A 267 -9.93 -6.71 19.05
CA TRP A 267 -9.69 -7.37 17.76
C TRP A 267 -9.58 -8.89 17.87
N ASP A 268 -9.16 -9.39 19.03
CA ASP A 268 -9.02 -10.81 19.33
C ASP A 268 -10.35 -11.51 19.63
N GLU A 269 -11.37 -10.75 20.04
CA GLU A 269 -12.74 -11.25 20.26
C GLU A 269 -13.53 -11.40 18.95
N VAL A 270 -13.13 -10.69 17.90
CA VAL A 270 -13.81 -10.66 16.58
C VAL A 270 -13.06 -11.41 15.48
N LEU A 271 -11.98 -12.11 15.87
CA LEU A 271 -11.20 -12.99 15.00
C LEU A 271 -12.01 -14.24 14.61
#